data_AF-A0A3M1TPG9-F1
#
_entry.id   AF-A0A3M1TPG9-F1
#
_cell.length_a   1.000
_cell.length_b   1.000
_cell.length_c   1.000
_cell.angle_alpha   90.00
_cell.angle_beta   90.00
_cell.angle_gamma   90.00
#
_symmetry.space_group_name_H-M   'P 1'
#
loop_
_entity.id
_entity.type
_entity.pdbx_description
1 polymer ?
#
loop_
_entity_poly.entity_id
_entity_poly.type
_entity_poly.pdbx_seq_one_letter_code
_entity_poly.pdbx_strand_id
1 'polypeptide(L)'
;MRALSEEAKRAADARLGAARIVHLGITAGGMIAFAVFFLVASQPPAGAGGRMAGDPLASTGGLLAPLFAAFGLMQGLLFAVVPRIVAGRQLEALARTGTPASATEVSRVWWLQSLIGWALIDAGVLGNSVAFLLAGSELSLAVTLVLLAFLTLLHPRRAAVRRWVAEGLEHVEALPGPRSEAP
;
A
#
# COMPACT_ATOMS: atom_id res chain seq x y z
N MET A 1 22.55 36.07 0.04
CA MET A 1 21.25 35.47 -0.35
C MET A 1 21.36 34.16 -1.15
N ARG A 2 22.33 33.97 -2.07
CA ARG A 2 22.45 32.71 -2.86
C ARG A 2 22.77 31.43 -2.03
N ALA A 3 23.48 31.54 -0.90
CA ALA A 3 23.87 30.38 -0.09
C ALA A 3 22.69 29.68 0.61
N LEU A 4 21.70 30.44 1.11
CA LEU A 4 20.52 29.90 1.79
C LEU A 4 19.58 29.14 0.82
N SER A 5 19.63 29.48 -0.47
CA SER A 5 18.88 28.79 -1.54
C SER A 5 19.44 27.40 -1.83
N GLU A 6 20.77 27.23 -1.77
CA GLU A 6 21.45 25.96 -2.02
C GLU A 6 21.25 24.97 -0.87
N GLU A 7 21.29 25.42 0.38
CA GLU A 7 20.98 24.57 1.54
C GLU A 7 19.53 24.09 1.56
N ALA A 8 18.57 24.97 1.23
CA ALA A 8 17.16 24.58 1.14
C ALA A 8 16.91 23.55 0.03
N LYS A 9 17.62 23.68 -1.11
CA LYS A 9 17.53 22.73 -2.23
C LYS A 9 18.14 21.37 -1.87
N ARG A 10 19.31 21.34 -1.23
CA ARG A 10 19.94 20.10 -0.73
C ARG A 10 19.09 19.41 0.35
N ALA A 11 18.45 20.16 1.24
CA ALA A 11 17.56 19.59 2.25
C ALA A 11 16.27 19.00 1.63
N ALA A 12 15.73 19.63 0.59
CA ALA A 12 14.59 19.10 -0.17
C ALA A 12 14.97 17.83 -0.96
N ASP A 13 16.14 17.83 -1.61
CA ASP A 13 16.64 16.68 -2.36
C ASP A 13 16.99 15.49 -1.45
N ALA A 14 17.53 15.75 -0.25
CA ALA A 14 17.77 14.72 0.77
C ALA A 14 16.46 14.09 1.29
N ARG A 15 15.41 14.90 1.47
CA ARG A 15 14.07 14.42 1.86
C ARG A 15 13.41 13.60 0.74
N LEU A 16 13.57 14.01 -0.52
CA LEU A 16 13.10 13.26 -1.69
C LEU A 16 13.86 11.95 -1.87
N GLY A 17 15.18 11.94 -1.61
CA GLY A 17 16.02 10.75 -1.59
C GLY A 17 15.58 9.75 -0.52
N ALA A 18 15.40 10.21 0.72
CA ALA A 18 14.91 9.38 1.82
C ALA A 18 13.50 8.81 1.54
N ALA A 19 12.59 9.61 1.00
CA ALA A 19 11.24 9.16 0.63
C ALA A 19 11.24 8.17 -0.54
N ARG A 20 12.21 8.24 -1.46
CA ARG A 20 12.40 7.22 -2.50
C ARG A 20 12.97 5.93 -1.94
N ILE A 21 13.95 6.01 -1.04
CA ILE A 21 14.57 4.84 -0.39
C ILE A 21 13.54 4.09 0.47
N VAL A 22 12.74 4.81 1.27
CA VAL A 22 11.66 4.22 2.07
C VAL A 22 10.61 3.56 1.17
N HIS A 23 10.24 4.22 0.06
CA HIS A 23 9.26 3.66 -0.87
C HIS A 23 9.78 2.39 -1.55
N LEU A 24 11.00 2.42 -2.11
CA LEU A 24 11.67 1.25 -2.69
C LEU A 24 11.85 0.14 -1.65
N GLY A 25 12.16 0.48 -0.40
CA GLY A 25 12.27 -0.49 0.70
C GLY A 25 10.93 -1.16 1.02
N ILE A 26 9.83 -0.42 0.97
CA ILE A 26 8.48 -0.98 1.19
C ILE A 26 8.05 -1.86 0.01
N THR A 27 8.24 -1.44 -1.23
CA THR A 27 7.88 -2.27 -2.40
C THR A 27 8.79 -3.48 -2.55
N ALA A 28 10.11 -3.32 -2.38
CA ALA A 28 11.06 -4.43 -2.41
C ALA A 28 10.81 -5.39 -1.24
N GLY A 29 10.56 -4.87 -0.03
CA GLY A 29 10.18 -5.67 1.14
C GLY A 29 8.89 -6.46 0.91
N GLY A 30 7.87 -5.83 0.32
CA GLY A 30 6.62 -6.50 -0.07
C GLY A 30 6.83 -7.58 -1.14
N MET A 31 7.65 -7.32 -2.16
CA MET A 31 7.98 -8.30 -3.20
C MET A 31 8.82 -9.47 -2.67
N ILE A 32 9.80 -9.20 -1.81
CA ILE A 32 10.64 -10.25 -1.19
C ILE A 32 9.78 -11.09 -0.25
N ALA A 33 8.92 -10.48 0.56
CA ALA A 33 7.97 -11.21 1.40
C ALA A 33 7.04 -12.10 0.56
N PHE A 34 6.56 -11.60 -0.59
CA PHE A 34 5.75 -12.37 -1.53
C PHE A 34 6.52 -13.52 -2.20
N ALA A 35 7.77 -13.30 -2.60
CA ALA A 35 8.62 -14.33 -3.20
C ALA A 35 9.01 -15.43 -2.21
N VAL A 36 9.37 -15.05 -0.97
CA VAL A 36 9.62 -16.00 0.13
C VAL A 36 8.36 -16.77 0.48
N PHE A 37 7.19 -16.10 0.47
CA PHE A 37 5.88 -16.72 0.65
C PHE A 37 5.58 -17.76 -0.45
N PHE A 38 5.74 -17.42 -1.73
CA PHE A 38 5.52 -18.36 -2.83
C PHE A 38 6.48 -19.56 -2.73
N LEU A 39 7.72 -19.31 -2.33
CA LEU A 39 8.71 -20.36 -2.13
C LEU A 39 8.31 -21.30 -0.99
N VAL A 40 7.85 -20.80 0.16
CA VAL A 40 7.46 -21.63 1.31
C VAL A 40 6.14 -22.37 1.03
N ALA A 41 5.18 -21.72 0.38
CA ALA A 41 3.89 -22.33 0.05
C ALA A 41 3.97 -23.37 -1.09
N SER A 42 4.97 -23.28 -1.97
CA SER A 42 5.19 -24.26 -3.06
C SER A 42 6.05 -25.46 -2.66
N GLN A 43 6.66 -25.43 -1.47
CA GLN A 43 7.42 -26.58 -0.98
C GLN A 43 6.44 -27.66 -0.52
N PRO A 44 6.55 -28.90 -1.04
CA PRO A 44 5.81 -30.02 -0.47
C PRO A 44 6.24 -30.16 1.00
N PRO A 45 5.30 -30.51 1.90
CA PRO A 45 5.61 -30.61 3.32
C PRO A 45 6.79 -31.56 3.53
N ALA A 46 7.90 -31.01 4.05
CA ALA A 46 9.10 -31.76 4.38
C ALA A 46 8.73 -32.76 5.49
N GLY A 47 8.40 -33.99 5.10
CA GLY A 47 7.93 -35.02 6.03
C GLY A 47 6.98 -36.08 5.45
N ALA A 48 6.63 -36.05 4.15
CA ALA A 48 5.81 -37.10 3.51
C ALA A 48 6.56 -38.44 3.29
N GLY A 49 7.32 -38.86 4.30
CA GLY A 49 8.02 -40.14 4.38
C GLY A 49 8.01 -40.65 5.81
N GLY A 50 6.83 -40.87 6.41
CA GLY A 50 6.74 -41.68 7.63
C GLY A 50 5.67 -41.28 8.64
N ARG A 51 4.52 -41.96 8.51
CA ARG A 51 3.59 -42.41 9.56
C ARG A 51 2.80 -41.38 10.39
N MET A 52 1.49 -41.67 10.40
CA MET A 52 0.48 -41.26 11.36
C MET A 52 0.99 -41.33 12.82
N ALA A 53 0.97 -40.19 13.51
CA ALA A 53 0.57 -40.01 14.92
C ALA A 53 0.70 -38.51 15.27
N GLY A 54 -0.41 -37.79 15.28
CA GLY A 54 -0.48 -36.33 15.48
C GLY A 54 -0.49 -35.58 14.15
N ASP A 55 -1.54 -34.80 13.90
CA ASP A 55 -1.74 -34.10 12.63
C ASP A 55 -0.47 -33.33 12.20
N PRO A 56 0.19 -33.68 11.09
CA PRO A 56 1.37 -32.94 10.59
C PRO A 56 1.00 -31.51 10.12
N LEU A 57 -0.29 -31.24 9.94
CA LEU A 57 -0.85 -29.90 9.77
C LEU A 57 -0.77 -29.06 11.05
N ALA A 58 -0.79 -29.67 12.24
CA ALA A 58 -0.77 -28.94 13.51
C ALA A 58 0.59 -28.30 13.82
N SER A 59 1.71 -28.97 13.50
CA SER A 59 3.05 -28.43 13.76
C SER A 59 3.47 -27.36 12.74
N THR A 60 3.11 -27.52 11.48
CA THR A 60 3.44 -26.56 10.41
C THR A 60 2.45 -25.39 10.37
N GLY A 61 1.15 -25.66 10.61
CA GLY A 61 0.10 -24.65 10.71
C GLY A 61 0.30 -23.68 11.88
N GLY A 62 0.92 -24.14 12.98
CA GLY A 62 1.18 -23.32 14.16
C GLY A 62 2.12 -22.12 13.92
N LEU A 63 3.10 -22.24 13.04
CA LEU A 63 4.01 -21.14 12.68
C LEU A 63 3.49 -20.29 11.52
N LEU A 64 2.71 -20.87 10.61
CA LEU A 64 2.18 -20.17 9.45
C LEU A 64 1.05 -19.20 9.84
N ALA A 65 0.14 -19.61 10.73
CA ALA A 65 -0.98 -18.80 11.20
C ALA A 65 -0.58 -17.37 11.67
N PRO A 66 0.39 -17.19 12.58
CA PRO A 66 0.81 -15.86 13.03
C PRO A 66 1.51 -15.05 11.92
N LEU A 67 2.24 -15.72 11.01
CA LEU A 67 2.88 -15.04 9.87
C LEU A 67 1.84 -14.46 8.90
N PHE A 68 0.77 -15.20 8.63
CA PHE A 68 -0.33 -14.71 7.79
C PHE A 68 -1.15 -13.61 8.46
N ALA A 69 -1.40 -13.72 9.76
CA ALA A 69 -2.02 -12.65 10.54
C ALA A 69 -1.16 -11.37 10.48
N ALA A 70 0.16 -11.50 10.69
CA ALA A 70 1.10 -10.39 10.54
C ALA A 70 1.12 -9.81 9.12
N PHE A 71 1.06 -10.66 8.09
CA PHE A 71 0.95 -10.22 6.70
C PHE A 71 -0.33 -9.40 6.46
N GLY A 72 -1.48 -9.85 6.95
CA GLY A 72 -2.74 -9.10 6.87
C GLY A 72 -2.67 -7.73 7.53
N LEU A 73 -2.11 -7.69 8.74
CA LEU A 73 -1.91 -6.45 9.48
C LEU A 73 -0.96 -5.50 8.72
N MET A 74 0.11 -6.04 8.14
CA MET A 74 1.03 -5.27 7.31
C MET A 74 0.32 -4.70 6.08
N GLN A 75 -0.51 -5.49 5.39
CA GLN A 75 -1.30 -4.99 4.25
C GLN A 75 -2.29 -3.90 4.66
N GLY A 76 -2.95 -4.05 5.82
CA GLY A 76 -3.81 -3.00 6.39
C GLY A 76 -3.04 -1.70 6.69
N LEU A 77 -1.81 -1.81 7.18
CA LEU A 77 -0.93 -0.64 7.37
C LEU A 77 -0.53 0.01 6.04
N LEU A 78 -0.15 -0.81 5.05
CA LEU A 78 0.21 -0.32 3.72
C LEU A 78 -0.95 0.37 3.02
N PHE A 79 -2.19 -0.13 3.20
CA PHE A 79 -3.40 0.49 2.71
C PHE A 79 -3.56 1.95 3.20
N ALA A 80 -3.19 2.24 4.45
CA ALA A 80 -3.34 3.59 5.01
C ALA A 80 -2.33 4.61 4.47
N VAL A 81 -1.19 4.13 3.97
CA VAL A 81 0.00 4.95 3.64
C VAL A 81 0.25 5.02 2.14
N VAL A 82 0.33 3.87 1.46
CA VAL A 82 0.79 3.78 0.06
C VAL A 82 -0.12 4.56 -0.91
N PRO A 83 -1.46 4.41 -0.89
CA PRO A 83 -2.35 5.18 -1.76
C PRO A 83 -2.16 6.69 -1.64
N ARG A 84 -2.00 7.21 -0.41
CA ARG A 84 -1.83 8.64 -0.15
C ARG A 84 -0.52 9.17 -0.71
N ILE A 85 0.57 8.43 -0.54
CA ILE A 85 1.88 8.80 -1.10
C ILE A 85 1.81 8.83 -2.63
N VAL A 86 1.20 7.82 -3.25
CA VAL A 86 1.05 7.76 -4.70
C VAL A 86 0.19 8.92 -5.21
N ALA A 87 -0.94 9.18 -4.56
CA ALA A 87 -1.82 10.30 -4.93
C ALA A 87 -1.11 11.65 -4.82
N GLY A 88 -0.41 11.92 -3.71
CA GLY A 88 0.35 13.16 -3.52
C GLY A 88 1.39 13.39 -4.61
N ARG A 89 2.17 12.35 -4.95
CA ARG A 89 3.17 12.44 -6.03
C ARG A 89 2.55 12.72 -7.41
N GLN A 90 1.37 12.18 -7.69
CA GLN A 90 0.65 12.42 -8.94
C GLN A 90 0.07 13.83 -8.98
N LEU A 91 -0.47 14.35 -7.87
CA LEU A 91 -0.92 15.74 -7.78
C LEU A 91 0.26 16.71 -7.94
N GLU A 92 1.41 16.44 -7.31
CA GLU A 92 2.63 17.22 -7.52
C GLU A 92 3.11 17.18 -8.98
N ALA A 93 2.96 16.03 -9.66
CA ALA A 93 3.29 15.92 -11.08
C ALA A 93 2.35 16.76 -11.95
N LEU A 94 1.05 16.79 -11.65
CA LEU A 94 0.08 17.66 -12.32
C LEU A 94 0.41 19.15 -12.09
N ALA A 95 0.76 19.56 -10.87
CA ALA A 95 1.14 20.95 -10.60
C ALA A 95 2.36 21.42 -11.42
N ARG A 96 3.28 20.51 -11.72
CA ARG A 96 4.50 20.81 -12.48
C ARG A 96 4.28 20.97 -13.98
N THR A 97 3.14 20.56 -14.55
CA THR A 97 2.89 20.72 -16.00
C THR A 97 2.65 22.17 -16.39
N GLY A 98 2.36 23.06 -15.44
CA GLY A 98 2.10 24.48 -15.70
C GLY A 98 0.73 24.74 -16.35
N THR A 99 -0.06 23.70 -16.59
CA THR A 99 -1.44 23.80 -17.04
C THR A 99 -2.38 23.67 -15.85
N PRO A 100 -3.47 24.45 -15.76
CA PRO A 100 -4.46 24.28 -14.70
C PRO A 100 -5.02 22.85 -14.76
N ALA A 101 -4.88 22.10 -13.66
CA ALA A 101 -5.34 20.72 -13.61
C ALA A 101 -6.87 20.67 -13.74
N SER A 102 -7.36 19.73 -14.55
CA SER A 102 -8.79 19.49 -14.72
C SER A 102 -9.32 18.57 -13.63
N ALA A 103 -10.61 18.71 -13.31
CA ALA A 103 -11.31 17.78 -12.40
C ALA A 103 -11.21 16.32 -12.87
N THR A 104 -11.16 16.09 -14.19
CA THR A 104 -10.97 14.77 -14.78
C THR A 104 -9.60 14.18 -14.44
N GLU A 105 -8.52 14.96 -14.54
CA GLU A 105 -7.17 14.51 -14.19
C GLU A 105 -7.06 14.18 -12.69
N VAL A 106 -7.56 15.08 -11.83
CA VAL A 106 -7.57 14.84 -10.38
C VAL A 106 -8.41 13.61 -10.03
N SER A 107 -9.56 13.41 -10.68
CA SER A 107 -10.37 12.20 -10.47
C SER A 107 -9.68 10.90 -10.90
N ARG A 108 -8.79 10.94 -11.91
CA ARG A 108 -7.96 9.77 -12.27
C ARG A 108 -6.95 9.43 -11.17
N VAL A 109 -6.37 10.45 -10.53
CA VAL A 109 -5.48 10.23 -9.37
C VAL A 109 -6.24 9.60 -8.22
N TRP A 110 -7.45 10.08 -7.93
CA TRP A 110 -8.34 9.48 -6.93
C TRP A 110 -8.65 8.00 -7.24
N TRP A 111 -8.99 7.70 -8.50
CA TRP A 111 -9.26 6.32 -8.93
C TRP A 111 -8.05 5.42 -8.75
N LEU A 112 -6.86 5.89 -9.16
CA LEU A 112 -5.61 5.15 -9.01
C LEU A 112 -5.31 4.85 -7.53
N GLN A 113 -5.43 5.85 -6.65
CA GLN A 113 -5.21 5.65 -5.21
C GLN A 113 -6.19 4.59 -4.66
N SER A 114 -7.44 4.65 -5.08
CA SER A 114 -8.50 3.78 -4.56
C SER A 114 -8.28 2.33 -5.02
N LEU A 115 -7.88 2.15 -6.28
CA LEU A 115 -7.56 0.84 -6.85
C LEU A 115 -6.36 0.20 -6.14
N ILE A 116 -5.29 0.97 -5.90
CA ILE A 116 -4.13 0.49 -5.12
C ILE A 116 -4.56 0.11 -3.71
N GLY A 117 -5.39 0.95 -3.07
CA GLY A 117 -5.90 0.67 -1.73
C GLY A 117 -6.70 -0.63 -1.67
N TRP A 118 -7.65 -0.83 -2.57
CA TRP A 118 -8.43 -2.07 -2.60
C TRP A 118 -7.57 -3.29 -2.88
N ALA A 119 -6.59 -3.21 -3.80
CA ALA A 119 -5.68 -4.32 -4.07
C ALA A 119 -4.88 -4.75 -2.83
N LEU A 120 -4.44 -3.79 -2.01
CA LEU A 120 -3.73 -4.08 -0.75
C LEU A 120 -4.65 -4.77 0.27
N ILE A 121 -5.87 -4.26 0.46
CA ILE A 121 -6.83 -4.89 1.37
C ILE A 121 -7.19 -6.30 0.89
N ASP A 122 -7.45 -6.47 -0.41
CA ASP A 122 -7.82 -7.74 -1.02
C ASP A 122 -6.70 -8.78 -0.87
N ALA A 123 -5.44 -8.38 -1.04
CA ALA A 123 -4.28 -9.23 -0.75
C ALA A 123 -4.24 -9.66 0.73
N GLY A 124 -4.54 -8.75 1.66
CA GLY A 124 -4.63 -9.04 3.09
C GLY A 124 -5.75 -10.03 3.43
N VAL A 125 -6.94 -9.82 2.84
CA VAL A 125 -8.10 -10.70 2.96
C VAL A 125 -7.78 -12.10 2.44
N LEU A 126 -7.21 -12.20 1.24
CA LEU A 126 -6.85 -13.46 0.62
C LEU A 126 -5.82 -14.22 1.47
N GLY A 127 -4.75 -13.54 1.89
CA GLY A 127 -3.70 -14.14 2.72
C GLY A 127 -4.23 -14.70 4.04
N ASN A 128 -5.12 -13.97 4.72
CA ASN A 128 -5.70 -14.42 5.99
C ASN A 128 -6.77 -15.51 5.80
N SER A 129 -7.52 -15.47 4.69
CA SER A 129 -8.47 -16.52 4.36
C SER A 129 -7.76 -17.85 4.10
N VAL A 130 -6.64 -17.84 3.35
CA VAL A 130 -5.79 -19.02 3.14
C VAL A 130 -5.25 -19.55 4.48
N ALA A 131 -4.79 -18.66 5.35
CA ALA A 131 -4.29 -19.04 6.67
C ALA A 131 -5.35 -19.73 7.54
N PHE A 132 -6.58 -19.21 7.53
CA PHE A 132 -7.70 -19.83 8.21
C PHE A 132 -7.99 -21.22 7.63
N LEU A 133 -8.03 -21.36 6.30
CA LEU A 133 -8.30 -22.64 5.65
C LEU A 133 -7.21 -23.70 5.92
N LEU A 134 -5.95 -23.30 6.00
CA LEU A 134 -4.82 -24.22 6.20
C LEU A 134 -4.56 -24.56 7.67
N ALA A 135 -4.71 -23.58 8.57
CA ALA A 135 -4.30 -23.70 9.97
C ALA A 135 -5.44 -23.57 10.98
N GLY A 136 -6.68 -23.33 10.53
CA GLY A 136 -7.84 -23.16 11.42
C GLY A 136 -7.78 -21.93 12.32
N SER A 137 -6.93 -20.95 11.99
CA SER A 137 -6.63 -19.80 12.86
C SER A 137 -7.80 -18.82 12.96
N GLU A 138 -8.48 -18.80 14.11
CA GLU A 138 -9.57 -17.85 14.40
C GLU A 138 -9.10 -16.39 14.31
N LEU A 139 -7.84 -16.11 14.66
CA LEU A 139 -7.25 -14.78 14.51
C LEU A 139 -7.22 -14.34 13.05
N SER A 140 -6.86 -15.24 12.13
CA SER A 140 -6.84 -14.94 10.70
C SER A 140 -8.25 -14.69 10.17
N LEU A 141 -9.24 -15.45 10.64
CA LEU A 141 -10.65 -15.19 10.31
C LEU A 141 -11.10 -13.80 10.82
N ALA A 142 -10.76 -13.44 12.06
CA ALA A 142 -11.08 -12.13 12.62
C ALA A 142 -10.46 -10.99 11.81
N VAL A 143 -9.18 -11.11 11.43
CA VAL A 143 -8.49 -10.14 10.57
C VAL A 143 -9.17 -10.04 9.20
N THR A 144 -9.51 -11.16 8.58
CA THR A 144 -10.26 -11.19 7.31
C THR A 144 -11.59 -10.42 7.42
N LEU A 145 -12.37 -10.68 8.46
CA LEU A 145 -13.66 -10.01 8.67
C LEU A 145 -13.50 -8.50 8.87
N VAL A 146 -12.48 -8.07 9.63
CA VAL A 146 -12.17 -6.65 9.80
C VAL A 146 -11.79 -6.01 8.47
N LEU A 147 -10.93 -6.64 7.67
CA LEU A 147 -10.51 -6.13 6.37
C LEU A 147 -11.69 -6.05 5.37
N LEU A 148 -12.58 -7.06 5.36
CA LEU A 148 -13.81 -7.03 4.57
C LEU A 148 -14.75 -5.90 5.02
N ALA A 149 -14.92 -5.69 6.32
CA ALA A 149 -15.69 -4.56 6.84
C ALA A 149 -15.10 -3.22 6.36
N PHE A 150 -13.77 -3.06 6.38
CA PHE A 150 -13.11 -1.89 5.83
C PHE A 150 -13.42 -1.67 4.35
N LEU A 151 -13.41 -2.72 3.50
CA LEU A 151 -13.80 -2.58 2.09
C LEU A 151 -15.21 -2.01 1.92
N THR A 152 -16.17 -2.47 2.75
CA THR A 152 -17.55 -1.96 2.69
C THR A 152 -17.67 -0.50 3.16
N LEU A 153 -16.93 -0.12 4.21
CA LEU A 153 -16.96 1.23 4.76
C LEU A 153 -16.27 2.24 3.84
N LEU A 154 -15.20 1.80 3.16
CA LEU A 154 -14.40 2.61 2.25
C LEU A 154 -14.94 2.62 0.82
N HIS A 155 -16.11 2.02 0.59
CA HIS A 155 -16.74 2.04 -0.70
C HIS A 155 -16.98 3.48 -1.17
N PRO A 156 -16.66 3.81 -2.42
CA PRO A 156 -16.56 5.20 -2.82
C PRO A 156 -17.95 5.79 -2.99
N ARG A 157 -18.29 6.71 -2.09
CA ARG A 157 -19.53 7.49 -2.19
C ARG A 157 -19.29 8.67 -3.12
N ARG A 158 -20.25 8.99 -3.99
CA ARG A 158 -20.19 10.15 -4.91
C ARG A 158 -19.79 11.45 -4.19
N ALA A 159 -20.29 11.66 -2.97
CA ALA A 159 -19.96 12.84 -2.16
C ALA A 159 -18.49 12.88 -1.73
N ALA A 160 -17.90 11.73 -1.36
CA ALA A 160 -16.50 11.64 -0.97
C ALA A 160 -15.56 11.91 -2.16
N VAL A 161 -15.89 11.38 -3.34
CA VAL A 161 -15.12 11.65 -4.57
C VAL A 161 -15.12 13.13 -4.91
N ARG A 162 -16.29 13.78 -4.91
CA ARG A 162 -16.40 15.22 -5.22
C ARG A 162 -15.59 16.08 -4.26
N ARG A 163 -15.69 15.80 -2.95
CA ARG A 163 -14.93 16.52 -1.92
C ARG A 163 -13.42 16.35 -2.14
N TRP A 164 -12.98 15.11 -2.36
CA TRP A 164 -11.56 14.84 -2.60
C TRP A 164 -11.05 15.52 -3.88
N VAL A 165 -11.84 15.54 -4.95
CA VAL A 165 -11.47 16.23 -6.19
C VAL A 165 -11.34 17.74 -5.98
N ALA A 166 -12.25 18.36 -5.23
CA ALA A 166 -12.15 19.78 -4.88
C ALA A 166 -10.87 20.07 -4.07
N GLU A 167 -10.63 19.28 -3.01
CA GLU A 167 -9.41 19.39 -2.19
C GLU A 167 -8.13 19.14 -3.03
N GLY A 168 -8.18 18.23 -4.01
CA GLY A 168 -7.06 17.95 -4.91
C GLY A 168 -6.77 19.08 -5.90
N LEU A 169 -7.81 19.77 -6.39
CA LEU A 169 -7.64 20.96 -7.23
C LEU A 169 -7.04 22.12 -6.44
N GLU A 170 -7.56 22.38 -5.24
CA GLU A 170 -7.00 23.37 -4.31
C GLU A 170 -5.53 23.07 -3.98
N HIS A 171 -5.20 21.79 -3.76
CA HIS A 171 -3.83 21.38 -3.50
C HIS A 171 -2.89 21.65 -4.69
N VAL A 172 -3.33 21.34 -5.91
CA VAL A 172 -2.54 21.59 -7.12
C VAL A 172 -2.32 23.08 -7.35
N GLU A 173 -3.35 23.91 -7.11
CA GLU A 173 -3.26 25.37 -7.24
C GLU A 173 -2.34 26.00 -6.19
N ALA A 174 -2.31 25.46 -4.97
CA ALA A 174 -1.45 25.94 -3.89
C ALA A 174 0.04 25.58 -4.07
N LEU A 175 0.35 24.58 -4.91
CA LEU A 175 1.74 24.18 -5.16
C LEU A 175 2.44 25.21 -6.05
N PRO A 176 3.71 25.56 -5.77
CA PRO A 176 4.45 26.50 -6.59
C PRO A 176 4.54 25.96 -8.01
N GLY A 177 3.92 26.67 -8.95
CA GLY A 177 3.96 26.35 -10.37
C GLY A 177 5.40 26.31 -10.91
N PRO A 178 5.62 25.81 -12.14
CA PRO A 178 6.95 25.76 -12.73
C PRO A 178 7.57 27.14 -12.60
N ARG A 179 8.66 27.23 -11.82
CA ARG A 179 9.43 28.47 -11.70
C ARG A 179 9.81 28.82 -13.13
N SER A 180 9.22 29.90 -13.64
CA SER A 180 9.67 30.51 -14.89
C SER A 180 11.14 30.84 -14.64
N GLU A 181 12.03 29.95 -15.09
CA GLU A 181 13.42 30.28 -15.30
C GLU A 181 13.38 31.28 -16.46
N ALA A 182 13.14 32.54 -16.10
CA ALA A 182 13.20 33.65 -17.02
C ALA A 182 14.61 33.66 -17.64
N PRO A 183 14.71 33.80 -18.97
CA PRO A 183 15.99 33.73 -19.70
C PRO A 183 16.98 34.82 -19.27
#